data_AF-A0A852FS13-F1
#
_entry.id   AF-A0A852FS13-F1
#
_cell.length_a   1.000
_cell.length_b   1.000
_cell.length_c   1.000
_cell.angle_alpha   90.00
_cell.angle_beta   90.00
_cell.angle_gamma   90.00
#
_symmetry.space_group_name_H-M   'P 1'
#
loop_
_entity.id
_entity.type
_entity.pdbx_description
1 polymer ?
#
loop_
_entity_poly.entity_id
_entity_poly.type
_entity_poly.pdbx_seq_one_letter_code
_entity_poly.pdbx_strand_id
1 'polypeptide(L)'
;ALEKKAVKSKVGEKVGLPCCHKIPRSESLHKYRVYWQKNITDVVLAYSEGKMIFQHERYQNRTEMDPWNLTLWISPVEILDNGSYQCVVQHNSVLVCSESVILYVTADFSKPNITAEVSADSCELTEMVITCSSHGGYPKPRISGALNNLSMEWNASWVSESSFSPYNVTGKLVLNVTKDINITCTVEYGGFAKSTSLPLRKKNDCVVPPVPPPYNVITATIIIVITFILAITLAARYLPRHVCSYCCKRQDSVEEAVKEYTKAPMSSKVTAETSSV
;
A
#
# COMPACT_ATOMS: atom_id res chain seq x y z
N ALA A 1 -34.63 -1.99 28.23
CA ALA A 1 -33.89 -3.13 27.65
C ALA A 1 -32.73 -3.43 28.58
N LEU A 2 -32.57 -4.68 29.04
CA LEU A 2 -31.44 -5.06 29.90
C LEU A 2 -30.17 -5.01 29.04
N GLU A 3 -29.24 -4.09 29.32
CA GLU A 3 -27.96 -4.03 28.60
C GLU A 3 -27.21 -5.34 28.79
N LYS A 4 -26.93 -6.06 27.69
CA LYS A 4 -26.09 -7.25 27.72
C LYS A 4 -24.64 -6.80 27.90
N LYS A 5 -23.95 -7.33 28.92
CA LYS A 5 -22.52 -7.09 29.11
C LYS A 5 -21.75 -7.54 27.87
N ALA A 6 -20.87 -6.69 27.35
CA ALA A 6 -20.07 -6.97 26.17
C ALA A 6 -18.58 -6.92 26.53
N VAL A 7 -17.83 -7.94 26.08
CA VAL A 7 -16.38 -8.05 26.25
C VAL A 7 -15.76 -8.17 24.87
N LYS A 8 -14.63 -7.50 24.64
CA LYS A 8 -13.85 -7.57 23.39
C LYS A 8 -12.49 -8.20 23.68
N SER A 9 -12.01 -9.07 22.80
CA SER A 9 -10.66 -9.63 22.89
C SER A 9 -10.12 -10.02 21.52
N LYS A 10 -8.80 -10.07 21.37
CA LYS A 10 -8.16 -10.52 20.14
C LYS A 10 -7.86 -12.01 20.16
N VAL A 11 -7.83 -12.63 18.99
CA VAL A 11 -7.32 -13.99 18.81
C VAL A 11 -5.93 -14.13 19.44
N GLY A 12 -5.72 -15.21 20.20
CA GLY A 12 -4.46 -15.49 20.89
C GLY A 12 -4.36 -14.92 22.31
N GLU A 13 -5.21 -13.96 22.69
CA GLU A 13 -5.16 -13.35 24.02
C GLU A 13 -5.86 -14.20 25.10
N LYS A 14 -5.79 -13.74 26.36
CA LYS A 14 -6.59 -14.24 27.48
C LYS A 14 -7.72 -13.26 27.77
N VAL A 15 -8.95 -13.76 27.90
CA VAL A 15 -10.13 -12.95 28.22
C VAL A 15 -10.88 -13.51 29.42
N GLY A 16 -11.44 -12.63 30.24
CA GLY A 16 -12.33 -12.98 31.36
C GLY A 16 -13.77 -12.53 31.08
N LEU A 17 -14.73 -13.45 31.17
CA LEU A 17 -16.16 -13.16 31.07
C LEU A 17 -16.74 -13.09 32.49
N PRO A 18 -17.19 -11.91 32.96
CA PRO A 18 -17.65 -11.73 34.33
C PRO A 18 -19.02 -12.39 34.56
N CYS A 19 -19.18 -13.07 35.69
CA CYS A 19 -20.48 -13.62 36.10
C CYS A 19 -21.32 -12.59 36.90
N CYS A 20 -22.63 -12.86 37.06
CA CYS A 20 -23.56 -12.05 37.87
C CYS A 20 -23.45 -12.29 39.38
N HIS A 21 -22.65 -13.25 39.86
CA HIS A 21 -22.61 -13.62 41.27
C HIS A 21 -21.18 -13.76 41.78
N LYS A 22 -21.00 -13.40 43.05
CA LYS A 22 -19.77 -13.63 43.80
C LYS A 22 -20.10 -14.46 45.03
N ILE A 23 -19.40 -15.56 45.21
CA ILE A 23 -19.53 -16.41 46.38
C ILE A 23 -18.87 -15.70 47.57
N PRO A 24 -19.60 -15.43 48.66
CA PRO A 24 -19.01 -14.86 49.87
C PRO A 24 -17.90 -15.76 50.40
N ARG A 25 -16.78 -15.17 50.85
CA ARG A 25 -15.65 -15.95 51.41
C ARG A 25 -16.02 -16.74 52.68
N SER A 26 -17.11 -16.37 53.34
CA SER A 26 -17.68 -17.09 54.48
C SER A 26 -18.46 -18.34 54.07
N GLU A 27 -18.74 -18.54 52.78
CA GLU A 27 -19.51 -19.66 52.26
C GLU A 27 -18.65 -20.69 51.54
N SER A 28 -19.16 -21.93 51.55
CA SER A 28 -18.50 -23.05 50.89
C SER A 28 -18.99 -23.22 49.46
N LEU A 29 -18.06 -23.42 48.53
CA LEU A 29 -18.35 -23.78 47.13
C LEU A 29 -19.22 -25.04 47.02
N HIS A 30 -19.27 -25.87 48.06
CA HIS A 30 -20.08 -27.08 48.08
C HIS A 30 -21.58 -26.81 47.90
N LYS A 31 -22.06 -25.63 48.29
CA LYS A 31 -23.48 -25.25 48.19
C LYS A 31 -23.87 -24.72 46.81
N TYR A 32 -22.90 -24.54 45.92
CA TYR A 32 -23.08 -23.88 44.63
C TYR A 32 -22.97 -24.86 43.46
N ARG A 33 -23.82 -24.64 42.46
CA ARG A 33 -23.68 -25.19 41.11
C ARG A 33 -23.56 -24.05 40.13
N VAL A 34 -22.53 -24.09 39.29
CA VAL A 34 -22.21 -23.01 38.36
C VAL A 34 -22.07 -23.60 36.97
N TYR A 35 -22.77 -23.02 36.01
CA TYR A 35 -22.69 -23.38 34.60
C TYR A 35 -22.30 -22.16 33.81
N TRP A 36 -21.30 -22.33 32.95
CA TRP A 36 -21.07 -21.44 31.84
C TRP A 36 -21.56 -22.12 30.57
N GLN A 37 -22.45 -21.46 29.84
CA GLN A 37 -23.08 -21.97 28.64
C GLN A 37 -22.84 -21.00 27.48
N LYS A 38 -22.56 -21.52 26.29
CA LYS A 38 -22.51 -20.76 25.04
C LYS A 38 -23.81 -20.99 24.28
N ASN A 39 -24.40 -19.93 23.73
CA ASN A 39 -25.67 -19.96 23.00
C ASN A 39 -26.81 -20.68 23.76
N ILE A 40 -26.80 -20.63 25.09
CA ILE A 40 -27.77 -21.24 26.02
C ILE A 40 -27.68 -22.78 26.10
N THR A 41 -27.37 -23.47 25.00
CA THR A 41 -27.38 -24.94 24.94
C THR A 41 -26.04 -25.58 25.22
N ASP A 42 -24.93 -24.93 24.85
CA ASP A 42 -23.64 -25.59 24.80
C ASP A 42 -22.89 -25.31 26.10
N VAL A 43 -22.92 -26.26 27.04
CA VAL A 43 -22.16 -26.11 28.30
C VAL A 43 -20.68 -26.01 27.98
N VAL A 44 -20.04 -24.91 28.38
CA VAL A 44 -18.60 -24.68 28.25
C VAL A 44 -17.89 -25.41 29.39
N LEU A 45 -18.33 -25.14 30.61
CA LEU A 45 -17.90 -25.83 31.82
C LEU A 45 -19.00 -25.81 32.89
N ALA A 46 -18.93 -26.77 33.81
CA ALA A 46 -19.82 -26.84 34.96
C ALA A 46 -19.06 -27.24 36.23
N TYR A 47 -19.42 -26.59 37.33
CA TYR A 47 -18.95 -26.90 38.67
C TYR A 47 -20.12 -27.28 39.56
N SER A 48 -19.91 -28.29 40.39
CA SER A 48 -20.81 -28.68 41.47
C SER A 48 -19.98 -29.17 42.64
N GLU A 49 -20.44 -28.85 43.84
CA GLU A 49 -19.79 -29.30 45.07
C GLU A 49 -18.30 -28.92 45.15
N GLY A 50 -17.94 -27.73 44.66
CA GLY A 50 -16.55 -27.25 44.62
C GLY A 50 -15.62 -27.94 43.61
N LYS A 51 -16.15 -28.83 42.76
CA LYS A 51 -15.36 -29.55 41.73
C LYS A 51 -15.90 -29.27 40.33
N MET A 52 -15.00 -29.27 39.34
CA MET A 52 -15.40 -29.27 37.94
C MET A 52 -15.99 -30.65 37.60
N ILE A 53 -17.24 -30.68 37.15
CA ILE A 53 -17.94 -31.92 36.79
C ILE A 53 -18.04 -32.11 35.28
N PHE A 54 -17.88 -31.05 34.51
CA PHE A 54 -17.94 -31.09 33.05
C PHE A 54 -17.10 -29.96 32.45
N GLN A 55 -16.44 -30.27 31.34
CA GLN A 55 -15.78 -29.31 30.47
C GLN A 55 -15.91 -29.82 29.04
N HIS A 56 -16.34 -28.96 28.14
CA HIS A 56 -16.47 -29.31 26.74
C HIS A 56 -15.08 -29.45 26.09
N GLU A 57 -14.91 -30.44 25.22
CA GLU A 57 -13.64 -30.82 24.57
C GLU A 57 -12.86 -29.63 23.97
N ARG A 58 -13.53 -28.77 23.19
CA ARG A 58 -12.95 -27.55 22.59
C ARG A 58 -12.28 -26.60 23.59
N TYR A 59 -12.76 -26.62 24.83
CA TYR A 59 -12.32 -25.73 25.90
C TYR A 59 -11.34 -26.38 26.87
N GLN A 60 -11.01 -27.67 26.69
CA GLN A 60 -10.02 -28.36 27.52
C GLN A 60 -8.67 -27.64 27.44
N ASN A 61 -8.00 -27.51 28.60
CA ASN A 61 -6.74 -26.78 28.76
C ASN A 61 -6.79 -25.30 28.32
N ARG A 62 -7.97 -24.76 28.00
CA ARG A 62 -8.17 -23.38 27.55
C ARG A 62 -9.06 -22.56 28.46
N THR A 63 -9.86 -23.21 29.31
CA THR A 63 -10.75 -22.51 30.23
C THR A 63 -10.52 -22.86 31.69
N GLU A 64 -10.69 -21.84 32.53
CA GLU A 64 -10.68 -21.93 33.98
C GLU A 64 -11.78 -21.02 34.54
N MET A 65 -12.28 -21.32 35.73
CA MET A 65 -13.26 -20.48 36.41
C MET A 65 -12.69 -20.01 37.75
N ASP A 66 -12.77 -18.71 38.01
CA ASP A 66 -12.42 -18.16 39.32
C ASP A 66 -13.42 -18.68 40.37
N PRO A 67 -12.97 -19.32 41.46
CA PRO A 67 -13.87 -19.95 42.42
C PRO A 67 -14.73 -18.95 43.19
N TRP A 68 -14.33 -17.69 43.29
CA TRP A 68 -15.00 -16.70 44.13
C TRP A 68 -15.91 -15.79 43.32
N ASN A 69 -15.40 -15.20 42.24
CA ASN A 69 -16.16 -14.28 41.41
C ASN A 69 -16.80 -14.94 40.17
N LEU A 70 -16.54 -16.25 39.98
CA LEU A 70 -17.15 -17.08 38.94
C LEU A 70 -16.86 -16.63 37.51
N THR A 71 -15.85 -15.78 37.32
CA THR A 71 -15.40 -15.33 36.00
C THR A 71 -14.87 -16.52 35.21
N LEU A 72 -15.38 -16.70 34.00
CA LEU A 72 -14.83 -17.65 33.04
C LEU A 72 -13.65 -17.02 32.34
N TRP A 73 -12.48 -17.62 32.47
CA TRP A 73 -11.30 -17.26 31.70
C TRP A 73 -11.17 -18.17 30.49
N ILE A 74 -10.82 -17.61 29.34
CA ILE A 74 -10.55 -18.32 28.09
C ILE A 74 -9.18 -17.89 27.57
N SER A 75 -8.28 -18.83 27.29
CA SER A 75 -6.96 -18.58 26.69
C SER A 75 -6.38 -19.82 26.01
N PRO A 76 -5.80 -19.70 24.80
CA PRO A 76 -5.88 -18.55 23.90
C PRO A 76 -7.30 -18.39 23.33
N VAL A 77 -7.73 -17.16 23.06
CA VAL A 77 -9.01 -16.87 22.38
C VAL A 77 -8.93 -17.27 20.91
N GLU A 78 -9.98 -17.90 20.40
CA GLU A 78 -10.16 -18.26 18.99
C GLU A 78 -11.39 -17.55 18.39
N ILE A 79 -11.47 -17.44 17.05
CA ILE A 79 -12.63 -16.83 16.36
C ILE A 79 -13.93 -17.56 16.70
N LEU A 80 -13.86 -18.88 16.86
CA LEU A 80 -15.00 -19.72 17.24
C LEU A 80 -15.54 -19.42 18.64
N ASP A 81 -14.76 -18.73 19.49
CA ASP A 81 -15.24 -18.30 20.81
C ASP A 81 -16.16 -17.09 20.73
N ASN A 82 -16.22 -16.38 19.59
CA ASN A 82 -17.14 -15.29 19.38
C ASN A 82 -18.60 -15.75 19.60
N GLY A 83 -19.37 -14.98 20.37
CA GLY A 83 -20.77 -15.26 20.59
C GLY A 83 -21.27 -14.92 22.00
N SER A 84 -22.49 -15.38 22.29
CA SER A 84 -23.15 -15.15 23.56
C SER A 84 -22.84 -16.28 24.53
N TYR A 85 -22.40 -15.91 25.72
CA TYR A 85 -22.23 -16.78 26.87
C TYR A 85 -23.29 -16.44 27.93
N GLN A 86 -23.54 -17.38 28.84
CA GLN A 86 -24.43 -17.22 29.97
C GLN A 86 -23.82 -17.86 31.20
N CYS A 87 -23.75 -17.08 32.29
CA CYS A 87 -23.42 -17.60 33.61
C CYS A 87 -24.72 -17.95 34.33
N VAL A 88 -24.85 -19.20 34.78
CA VAL A 88 -25.99 -19.69 35.57
C VAL A 88 -25.48 -20.21 36.91
N VAL A 89 -25.97 -19.64 38.00
CA VAL A 89 -25.53 -19.95 39.37
C VAL A 89 -26.72 -20.38 40.20
N GLN A 90 -26.61 -21.54 40.82
CA GLN A 90 -27.58 -22.06 41.78
C GLN A 90 -26.93 -22.18 43.16
N HIS A 91 -27.65 -21.78 44.21
CA HIS A 91 -27.27 -21.95 45.60
C HIS A 91 -28.33 -22.85 46.29
N ASN A 92 -27.92 -23.99 46.83
CA ASN A 92 -28.83 -25.02 47.40
C ASN A 92 -30.01 -25.34 46.46
N SER A 93 -29.72 -25.52 45.16
CA SER A 93 -30.70 -25.79 44.10
C SER A 93 -31.67 -24.64 43.76
N VAL A 94 -31.49 -23.44 44.33
CA VAL A 94 -32.24 -22.24 43.97
C VAL A 94 -31.41 -21.40 43.01
N LEU A 95 -31.99 -20.98 41.88
CA LEU A 95 -31.34 -20.08 40.93
C LEU A 95 -31.10 -18.71 41.58
N VAL A 96 -29.84 -18.30 41.70
CA VAL A 96 -29.46 -17.01 42.28
C VAL A 96 -28.90 -16.03 41.25
N CYS A 97 -28.47 -16.51 40.08
CA CYS A 97 -27.94 -15.65 39.02
C CYS A 97 -28.06 -16.34 37.65
N SER A 98 -28.51 -15.57 36.67
CA SER A 98 -28.55 -15.96 35.25
C SER A 98 -28.36 -14.70 34.42
N GLU A 99 -27.16 -14.50 33.85
CA GLU A 99 -26.83 -13.30 33.08
C GLU A 99 -26.02 -13.66 31.83
N SER A 100 -26.32 -12.99 30.72
CA SER A 100 -25.61 -13.17 29.46
C SER A 100 -24.48 -12.17 29.27
N VAL A 101 -23.37 -12.65 28.72
CA VAL A 101 -22.21 -11.84 28.31
C VAL A 101 -21.90 -12.14 26.84
N ILE A 102 -21.77 -11.12 26.01
CA ILE A 102 -21.37 -11.29 24.61
C ILE A 102 -19.85 -11.09 24.49
N LEU A 103 -19.15 -12.09 23.97
CA LEU A 103 -17.74 -11.99 23.60
C LEU A 103 -17.63 -11.65 22.11
N TYR A 104 -17.03 -10.50 21.82
CA TYR A 104 -16.65 -10.08 20.47
C TYR A 104 -15.18 -10.35 20.25
N VAL A 105 -14.87 -11.26 19.33
CA VAL A 105 -13.49 -11.60 18.98
C VAL A 105 -13.06 -10.79 17.76
N THR A 106 -11.81 -10.32 17.75
CA THR A 106 -11.17 -9.71 16.57
C THR A 106 -9.87 -10.42 16.20
N ALA A 107 -9.56 -10.44 14.91
CA ALA A 107 -8.27 -10.84 14.39
C ALA A 107 -7.74 -9.73 13.48
N ASP A 108 -6.48 -9.37 13.66
CA ASP A 108 -5.90 -8.26 12.92
C ASP A 108 -5.63 -8.64 11.47
N PHE A 109 -6.15 -7.85 10.54
CA PHE A 109 -5.82 -7.96 9.12
C PHE A 109 -4.32 -7.73 8.88
N SER A 110 -3.75 -8.33 7.82
CA SER A 110 -2.40 -7.96 7.37
C SER A 110 -2.37 -6.47 6.96
N LYS A 111 -1.18 -5.84 6.98
CA LYS A 111 -1.05 -4.49 6.43
C LYS A 111 -1.53 -4.50 4.96
N PRO A 112 -2.42 -3.59 4.52
CA PRO A 112 -2.93 -3.61 3.17
C PRO A 112 -1.79 -3.47 2.15
N ASN A 113 -1.84 -4.27 1.09
CA ASN A 113 -0.91 -4.18 -0.02
C ASN A 113 -1.61 -3.57 -1.23
N ILE A 114 -1.02 -2.51 -1.79
CA ILE A 114 -1.55 -1.81 -2.97
C ILE A 114 -0.66 -2.12 -4.17
N THR A 115 -1.27 -2.57 -5.25
CA THR A 115 -0.63 -2.83 -6.54
C THR A 115 -1.34 -2.00 -7.61
N ALA A 116 -0.59 -1.50 -8.58
CA ALA A 116 -1.12 -0.72 -9.69
C ALA A 116 -0.54 -1.26 -11.00
N GLU A 117 -1.42 -1.64 -11.92
CA GLU A 117 -1.08 -2.18 -13.23
C GLU A 117 -1.59 -1.21 -14.30
N VAL A 118 -0.76 -0.87 -15.28
CA VAL A 118 -1.16 0.00 -16.38
C VAL A 118 -1.96 -0.81 -17.39
N SER A 119 -3.23 -0.44 -17.63
CA SER A 119 -4.07 -1.08 -18.65
C SER A 119 -3.92 -0.42 -20.01
N ALA A 120 -3.82 0.91 -20.04
CA ALA A 120 -3.60 1.70 -21.24
C ALA A 120 -2.77 2.94 -20.91
N ASP A 121 -1.88 3.34 -21.82
CA ASP A 121 -1.03 4.52 -21.61
C ASP A 121 -1.06 5.42 -22.85
N SER A 122 -1.15 6.72 -22.60
CA SER A 122 -1.17 7.77 -23.61
C SER A 122 -0.48 9.02 -23.07
N CYS A 123 -0.16 9.98 -23.94
CA CYS A 123 0.52 11.20 -23.53
C CYS A 123 -0.26 12.05 -22.51
N GLU A 124 -1.59 12.00 -22.55
CA GLU A 124 -2.43 12.79 -21.68
C GLU A 124 -2.84 12.02 -20.43
N LEU A 125 -3.00 10.69 -20.57
CA LEU A 125 -3.71 9.86 -19.60
C LEU A 125 -3.11 8.45 -19.53
N THR A 126 -2.82 8.01 -18.31
CA THR A 126 -2.45 6.62 -18.01
C THR A 126 -3.60 5.97 -17.26
N GLU A 127 -4.25 4.98 -17.85
CA GLU A 127 -5.27 4.18 -17.18
C GLU A 127 -4.60 3.08 -16.35
N MET A 128 -4.96 2.99 -15.08
CA MET A 128 -4.39 2.04 -14.14
C MET A 128 -5.49 1.24 -13.44
N VAL A 129 -5.29 -0.07 -13.36
CA VAL A 129 -6.06 -0.97 -12.50
C VAL A 129 -5.32 -1.09 -11.18
N ILE A 130 -5.94 -0.58 -10.12
CA ILE A 130 -5.37 -0.58 -8.78
C ILE A 130 -6.07 -1.63 -7.95
N THR A 131 -5.28 -2.50 -7.32
CA THR A 131 -5.78 -3.55 -6.44
C THR A 131 -5.21 -3.36 -5.04
N CYS A 132 -6.09 -3.22 -4.05
CA CYS A 132 -5.76 -3.25 -2.64
C CYS A 132 -6.16 -4.60 -2.03
N SER A 133 -5.26 -5.27 -1.33
CA SER A 133 -5.51 -6.58 -0.71
C SER A 133 -5.05 -6.63 0.74
N SER A 134 -5.79 -7.36 1.58
CA SER A 134 -5.45 -7.61 2.98
C SER A 134 -6.06 -8.94 3.44
N HIS A 135 -5.41 -9.62 4.38
CA HIS A 135 -5.68 -11.03 4.65
C HIS A 135 -5.80 -11.36 6.14
N GLY A 136 -6.49 -12.47 6.43
CA GLY A 136 -6.47 -13.17 7.73
C GLY A 136 -7.21 -12.46 8.88
N GLY A 137 -8.04 -11.46 8.61
CA GLY A 137 -8.66 -10.67 9.67
C GLY A 137 -10.11 -11.05 10.00
N TYR A 138 -10.59 -10.61 11.16
CA TYR A 138 -11.95 -10.88 11.64
C TYR A 138 -12.42 -9.72 12.54
N PRO A 139 -13.70 -9.29 12.50
CA PRO A 139 -14.82 -9.79 11.72
C PRO A 139 -14.78 -9.34 10.25
N LYS A 140 -15.89 -9.52 9.52
CA LYS A 140 -16.06 -9.06 8.14
C LYS A 140 -15.62 -7.59 7.98
N PRO A 141 -14.70 -7.29 7.05
CA PRO A 141 -14.13 -5.95 6.91
C PRO A 141 -14.96 -5.04 6.00
N ARG A 142 -14.60 -3.75 6.01
CA ARG A 142 -14.93 -2.76 4.98
C ARG A 142 -13.64 -2.19 4.41
N ILE A 143 -13.63 -1.93 3.11
CA ILE A 143 -12.53 -1.18 2.47
C ILE A 143 -13.03 0.23 2.18
N SER A 144 -12.28 1.21 2.65
CA SER A 144 -12.43 2.62 2.33
C SER A 144 -11.09 3.14 1.79
N GLY A 145 -11.08 4.35 1.23
CA GLY A 145 -9.84 4.96 0.79
C GLY A 145 -9.98 6.43 0.45
N ALA A 146 -8.85 7.01 0.07
CA ALA A 146 -8.80 8.39 -0.36
C ALA A 146 -7.86 8.57 -1.55
N LEU A 147 -8.24 9.44 -2.47
CA LEU A 147 -7.42 9.93 -3.56
C LEU A 147 -7.10 11.40 -3.31
N ASN A 148 -5.84 11.74 -3.01
CA ASN A 148 -5.45 13.11 -2.61
C ASN A 148 -6.38 13.72 -1.53
N ASN A 149 -6.73 12.93 -0.51
CA ASN A 149 -7.65 13.27 0.60
C ASN A 149 -9.15 13.35 0.24
N LEU A 150 -9.54 13.03 -0.99
CA LEU A 150 -10.96 12.88 -1.36
C LEU A 150 -11.39 11.43 -1.16
N SER A 151 -12.46 11.21 -0.41
CA SER A 151 -12.99 9.87 -0.15
C SER A 151 -13.37 9.17 -1.44
N MET A 152 -13.07 7.88 -1.52
CA MET A 152 -13.41 7.06 -2.68
C MET A 152 -13.92 5.68 -2.25
N GLU A 153 -14.78 5.12 -3.09
CA GLU A 153 -15.32 3.78 -2.90
C GLU A 153 -14.53 2.78 -3.74
N TRP A 154 -14.19 1.65 -3.13
CA TRP A 154 -13.50 0.56 -3.80
C TRP A 154 -14.52 -0.48 -4.25
N ASN A 155 -14.33 -1.09 -5.42
CA ASN A 155 -15.08 -2.29 -5.79
C ASN A 155 -14.54 -3.47 -4.94
N ALA A 156 -15.09 -3.60 -3.73
CA ALA A 156 -14.60 -4.49 -2.69
C ALA A 156 -15.30 -5.85 -2.73
N SER A 157 -14.49 -6.89 -2.61
CA SER A 157 -14.92 -8.27 -2.45
C SER A 157 -14.17 -8.89 -1.27
N TRP A 158 -14.77 -9.88 -0.64
CA TRP A 158 -14.14 -10.64 0.44
C TRP A 158 -14.44 -12.12 0.30
N VAL A 159 -13.53 -12.93 0.80
CA VAL A 159 -13.63 -14.39 0.81
C VAL A 159 -13.41 -14.88 2.23
N SER A 160 -14.27 -15.78 2.68
CA SER A 160 -14.14 -16.52 3.94
C SER A 160 -14.85 -17.86 3.79
N GLU A 161 -14.37 -18.89 4.48
CA GLU A 161 -14.97 -20.22 4.48
C GLU A 161 -16.32 -20.25 5.20
N SER A 162 -16.48 -19.43 6.25
CA SER A 162 -17.68 -19.36 7.07
C SER A 162 -17.77 -18.02 7.81
N SER A 163 -18.91 -17.75 8.46
CA SER A 163 -19.06 -16.56 9.31
C SER A 163 -18.14 -16.55 10.54
N PHE A 164 -17.48 -17.67 10.85
CA PHE A 164 -16.54 -17.83 11.97
C PHE A 164 -15.12 -18.19 11.50
N SER A 165 -14.80 -17.92 10.24
CA SER A 165 -13.44 -18.07 9.69
C SER A 165 -12.84 -16.69 9.37
N PRO A 166 -11.49 -16.57 9.32
CA PRO A 166 -10.83 -15.34 8.90
C PRO A 166 -11.25 -14.90 7.50
N TYR A 167 -11.27 -13.59 7.26
CA TYR A 167 -11.61 -12.96 6.00
C TYR A 167 -10.35 -12.50 5.27
N ASN A 168 -10.35 -12.70 3.96
CA ASN A 168 -9.46 -12.03 3.01
C ASN A 168 -10.27 -11.02 2.23
N VAL A 169 -9.74 -9.83 2.00
CA VAL A 169 -10.44 -8.74 1.34
C VAL A 169 -9.62 -8.17 0.20
N THR A 170 -10.29 -7.85 -0.91
CA THR A 170 -9.68 -7.28 -2.11
C THR A 170 -10.58 -6.21 -2.68
N GLY A 171 -10.05 -4.98 -2.78
CA GLY A 171 -10.67 -3.86 -3.45
C GLY A 171 -10.00 -3.58 -4.79
N LYS A 172 -10.79 -3.38 -5.84
CA LYS A 172 -10.30 -2.96 -7.15
C LYS A 172 -10.84 -1.60 -7.55
N LEU A 173 -10.06 -0.87 -8.31
CA LEU A 173 -10.40 0.45 -8.84
C LEU A 173 -9.72 0.64 -10.20
N VAL A 174 -10.40 1.34 -11.11
CA VAL A 174 -9.80 1.80 -12.36
C VAL A 174 -9.68 3.32 -12.29
N LEU A 175 -8.48 3.85 -12.47
CA LEU A 175 -8.21 5.29 -12.43
C LEU A 175 -7.51 5.77 -13.70
N ASN A 176 -7.91 6.97 -14.11
CA ASN A 176 -7.24 7.73 -15.16
C ASN A 176 -6.29 8.74 -14.53
N VAL A 177 -4.99 8.46 -14.60
CA VAL A 177 -3.93 9.25 -13.97
C VAL A 177 -3.40 10.27 -14.98
N THR A 178 -3.72 11.55 -14.75
CA THR A 178 -3.26 12.68 -15.58
C THR A 178 -2.12 13.47 -14.94
N LYS A 179 -1.93 13.29 -13.63
CA LYS A 179 -0.88 13.88 -12.80
C LYS A 179 -0.52 12.91 -11.69
N ASP A 180 0.57 13.19 -10.98
CA ASP A 180 0.93 12.40 -9.82
C ASP A 180 -0.15 12.51 -8.74
N ILE A 181 -0.58 11.35 -8.24
CA ILE A 181 -1.63 11.23 -7.23
C ILE A 181 -1.19 10.28 -6.13
N ASN A 182 -1.70 10.47 -4.92
CA ASN A 182 -1.49 9.53 -3.82
C ASN A 182 -2.80 8.82 -3.50
N ILE A 183 -2.80 7.50 -3.62
CA ILE A 183 -3.94 6.66 -3.26
C ILE A 183 -3.73 6.05 -1.89
N THR A 184 -4.76 6.07 -1.06
CA THR A 184 -4.78 5.42 0.25
C THR A 184 -5.87 4.36 0.27
N CYS A 185 -5.52 3.17 0.74
CA CYS A 185 -6.45 2.10 1.04
C CYS A 185 -6.49 1.87 2.55
N THR A 186 -7.68 1.77 3.10
CA THR A 186 -7.95 1.54 4.52
C THR A 186 -8.89 0.36 4.69
N VAL A 187 -8.49 -0.62 5.48
CA VAL A 187 -9.28 -1.79 5.85
C VAL A 187 -9.79 -1.59 7.27
N GLU A 188 -11.11 -1.44 7.41
CA GLU A 188 -11.82 -1.22 8.67
C GLU A 188 -12.49 -2.51 9.15
N TYR A 189 -12.33 -2.85 10.43
CA TYR A 189 -12.87 -4.09 11.00
C TYR A 189 -13.02 -3.95 12.52
N GLY A 190 -14.19 -4.29 13.08
CA GLY A 190 -14.38 -4.35 14.54
C GLY A 190 -14.07 -3.05 15.32
N GLY A 191 -14.07 -1.89 14.66
CA GLY A 191 -13.65 -0.60 15.25
C GLY A 191 -12.15 -0.29 15.13
N PHE A 192 -11.38 -1.15 14.46
CA PHE A 192 -9.99 -0.97 14.10
C PHE A 192 -9.86 -0.61 12.62
N ALA A 193 -8.73 0.00 12.25
CA ALA A 193 -8.41 0.31 10.87
C ALA A 193 -6.91 0.08 10.61
N LYS A 194 -6.58 -0.47 9.43
CA LYS A 194 -5.22 -0.53 8.90
C LYS A 194 -5.18 0.10 7.54
N SER A 195 -4.25 1.03 7.33
CA SER A 195 -4.13 1.77 6.07
C SER A 195 -2.76 1.63 5.43
N THR A 196 -2.71 1.87 4.13
CA THR A 196 -1.47 2.01 3.35
C THR A 196 -1.71 3.00 2.23
N SER A 197 -0.67 3.77 1.88
CA SER A 197 -0.72 4.75 0.80
C SER A 197 0.34 4.42 -0.24
N LEU A 198 0.03 4.66 -1.51
CA LEU A 198 0.90 4.44 -2.65
C LEU A 198 0.90 5.68 -3.55
N PRO A 199 2.05 6.33 -3.79
CA PRO A 199 2.16 7.36 -4.81
C PRO A 199 2.12 6.73 -6.21
N LEU A 200 1.20 7.19 -7.04
CA LEU A 200 1.09 6.83 -8.45
C LEU A 200 1.67 7.97 -9.28
N ARG A 201 2.64 7.64 -10.13
CA ARG A 201 3.31 8.60 -11.01
C ARG A 201 2.76 8.49 -12.41
N LYS A 202 2.54 9.63 -13.07
CA LYS A 202 2.27 9.63 -14.50
C LYS A 202 3.57 9.28 -15.25
N LYS A 203 3.48 8.37 -16.22
CA LYS A 203 4.60 8.07 -17.10
C LYS A 203 4.64 9.12 -18.22
N ASN A 204 5.71 9.91 -18.30
CA ASN A 204 5.85 11.00 -19.29
C ASN A 204 6.69 10.56 -20.51
N ASP A 205 6.46 9.37 -21.05
CA ASP A 205 7.20 8.89 -22.22
C ASP A 205 6.57 9.40 -23.52
N CYS A 206 6.61 10.71 -23.73
CA CYS A 206 6.18 11.32 -24.99
C CYS A 206 7.33 12.06 -25.65
N VAL A 207 8.02 11.35 -26.54
CA VAL A 207 8.72 12.00 -27.64
C VAL A 207 7.65 12.37 -28.66
N VAL A 208 7.12 13.59 -28.55
CA VAL A 208 6.27 14.14 -29.61
C VAL A 208 7.12 14.14 -30.88
N PRO A 209 6.72 13.45 -31.97
CA PRO A 209 7.44 13.53 -33.23
C PRO A 209 7.54 15.00 -33.61
N PRO A 210 8.73 15.52 -33.98
CA PRO A 210 8.84 16.91 -34.39
C PRO A 210 7.83 17.15 -35.51
N VAL A 211 6.88 18.06 -35.27
CA VAL A 211 5.88 18.46 -36.27
C VAL A 211 6.67 18.94 -37.49
N PRO A 212 6.53 18.30 -38.67
CA PRO A 212 7.23 18.77 -39.85
C PRO A 212 6.80 20.21 -40.11
N PRO A 213 7.75 21.12 -40.43
CA PRO A 213 7.41 22.51 -40.71
C PRO A 213 6.33 22.57 -41.80
N PRO A 214 5.39 23.52 -41.73
CA PRO A 214 4.33 23.62 -42.72
C PRO A 214 4.95 23.73 -44.12
N TYR A 215 4.32 23.09 -45.10
CA TYR A 215 4.83 23.01 -46.48
C TYR A 215 5.25 24.38 -47.04
N ASN A 216 4.53 25.45 -46.67
CA ASN A 216 4.82 26.84 -47.01
C ASN A 216 6.24 27.30 -46.60
N VAL A 217 6.73 26.86 -45.44
CA VAL A 217 8.07 27.22 -44.93
C VAL A 217 9.15 26.46 -45.67
N ILE A 218 8.89 25.18 -46.00
CA ILE A 218 9.79 24.36 -46.83
C ILE A 218 9.87 24.94 -48.25
N THR A 219 8.74 25.31 -48.84
CA THR A 219 8.72 25.92 -50.18
C THR A 219 9.37 27.30 -50.19
N ALA A 220 9.14 28.14 -49.18
CA ALA A 220 9.75 29.46 -49.10
C ALA A 220 11.28 29.38 -48.95
N THR A 221 11.77 28.47 -48.10
CA THR A 221 13.22 28.26 -47.93
C THR A 221 13.87 27.75 -49.22
N ILE A 222 13.26 26.80 -49.93
CA ILE A 222 13.73 26.34 -51.24
C ILE A 222 13.76 27.49 -52.26
N ILE A 223 12.70 28.31 -52.34
CA ILE A 223 12.64 29.46 -53.26
C ILE A 223 13.72 30.50 -52.92
N ILE A 224 13.96 30.79 -51.64
CA ILE A 224 15.01 31.72 -51.21
C ILE A 224 16.40 31.20 -51.62
N VAL A 225 16.67 29.91 -51.43
CA VAL A 225 17.95 29.32 -51.83
C VAL A 225 18.14 29.37 -53.35
N ILE A 226 17.09 29.04 -54.13
CA ILE A 226 17.15 29.10 -55.60
C ILE A 226 17.36 30.54 -56.08
N THR A 227 16.65 31.51 -55.52
CA THR A 227 16.81 32.93 -55.90
C THR A 227 18.19 33.46 -55.54
N PHE A 228 18.74 33.05 -54.39
CA PHE A 228 20.11 33.41 -54.00
C PHE A 228 21.17 32.81 -54.94
N ILE A 229 21.02 31.54 -55.33
CA ILE A 229 21.91 30.89 -56.31
C ILE A 229 21.81 31.57 -57.68
N LEU A 230 20.59 31.93 -58.12
CA LEU A 230 20.39 32.69 -59.36
C LEU A 230 21.04 34.09 -59.27
N ALA A 231 20.91 34.78 -58.15
CA ALA A 231 21.55 36.08 -57.95
C ALA A 231 23.09 35.97 -57.97
N ILE A 232 23.67 34.94 -57.33
CA ILE A 232 25.12 34.69 -57.37
C ILE A 232 25.60 34.36 -58.79
N THR A 233 24.88 33.49 -59.50
CA THR A 233 25.26 33.10 -60.88
C THR A 233 25.15 34.27 -61.84
N LEU A 234 24.13 35.13 -61.70
CA LEU A 234 24.01 36.38 -62.45
C LEU A 234 25.11 37.37 -62.05
N ALA A 235 25.39 37.57 -60.77
CA ALA A 235 26.48 38.43 -60.31
C ALA A 235 27.85 37.94 -60.83
N ALA A 236 28.11 36.63 -60.84
CA ALA A 236 29.33 36.05 -61.39
C ALA A 236 29.43 36.19 -62.93
N ARG A 237 28.30 36.28 -63.63
CA ARG A 237 28.23 36.52 -65.09
C ARG A 237 28.35 38.00 -65.45
N TYR A 238 27.90 38.91 -64.58
CA TYR A 238 27.83 40.36 -64.84
C TYR A 238 28.90 41.19 -64.12
N LEU A 239 29.61 40.64 -63.14
CA LEU A 239 30.84 41.25 -62.61
C LEU A 239 32.00 40.91 -63.58
N PRO A 240 32.59 41.90 -64.27
CA PRO A 240 33.76 41.66 -65.10
C PRO A 240 34.89 41.10 -64.22
N ARG A 241 35.56 40.03 -64.69
CA ARG A 241 36.90 39.71 -64.20
C ARG A 241 37.79 40.91 -64.53
N HIS A 242 37.98 41.81 -63.56
CA HIS A 242 39.03 42.82 -63.66
C HIS A 242 40.39 42.13 -63.54
N VAL A 243 40.90 41.69 -64.69
CA VAL A 243 42.33 41.48 -64.92
C VAL A 243 42.95 42.87 -64.96
N CYS A 244 43.82 43.19 -64.01
CA CYS A 244 44.62 44.42 -64.01
C CYS A 244 45.99 44.10 -64.63
N SER A 245 46.36 44.81 -65.70
CA SER A 245 47.62 44.64 -66.46
C SER A 245 48.23 46.02 -66.76
N TYR A 246 49.57 46.12 -66.57
CA TYR A 246 50.52 47.26 -66.73
C TYR A 246 50.64 48.23 -65.53
N CYS A 247 51.82 48.52 -64.93
CA CYS A 247 53.20 48.61 -65.46
C CYS A 247 54.31 48.17 -64.47
N CYS A 248 55.39 47.62 -65.05
CA CYS A 248 56.61 47.10 -64.43
C CYS A 248 57.65 48.16 -64.01
N LYS A 249 58.49 47.84 -63.00
CA LYS A 249 59.95 47.99 -63.06
C LYS A 249 60.66 47.01 -62.12
N ARG A 250 61.77 46.45 -62.61
CA ARG A 250 62.64 45.40 -62.06
C ARG A 250 63.93 46.04 -61.52
N GLN A 251 64.40 45.63 -60.34
CA GLN A 251 65.81 45.35 -60.08
C GLN A 251 66.01 44.57 -58.77
N ASP A 252 67.10 43.80 -58.78
CA ASP A 252 67.40 42.57 -58.06
C ASP A 252 68.00 42.75 -56.65
N SER A 253 68.37 41.59 -56.07
CA SER A 253 69.27 41.32 -54.92
C SER A 253 68.50 40.85 -53.66
N VAL A 254 68.75 39.71 -53.01
CA VAL A 254 69.79 38.66 -53.12
C VAL A 254 69.18 37.32 -52.69
N GLU A 255 69.63 36.30 -53.41
CA GLU A 255 69.54 34.86 -53.21
C GLU A 255 70.38 34.38 -52.00
N GLU A 256 69.80 33.53 -51.14
CA GLU A 256 70.40 32.29 -50.60
C GLU A 256 69.37 31.69 -49.62
N ALA A 257 68.64 30.62 -49.97
CA ALA A 257 69.10 29.23 -50.08
C ALA A 257 69.57 28.70 -48.69
N VAL A 258 69.26 27.50 -48.23
CA VAL A 258 68.53 26.32 -48.73
C VAL A 258 68.65 25.30 -47.58
N LYS A 259 67.63 24.43 -47.41
CA LYS A 259 67.72 23.09 -46.76
C LYS A 259 67.99 23.06 -45.23
N GLU A 260 67.58 22.06 -44.44
CA GLU A 260 66.99 20.75 -44.67
C GLU A 260 66.64 20.10 -43.30
N TYR A 261 65.60 19.27 -43.35
CA TYR A 261 65.30 18.11 -42.50
C TYR A 261 65.20 18.15 -40.95
N THR A 262 64.02 17.67 -40.54
CA THR A 262 63.70 16.71 -39.46
C THR A 262 63.63 17.09 -37.98
N LYS A 263 62.56 16.50 -37.41
CA LYS A 263 62.34 15.92 -36.08
C LYS A 263 62.08 16.88 -34.90
N ALA A 264 60.88 16.71 -34.35
CA ALA A 264 60.51 16.95 -32.95
C ALA A 264 61.44 16.15 -31.99
N PRO A 265 61.60 16.47 -30.68
CA PRO A 265 60.47 16.59 -29.73
C PRO A 265 60.66 17.49 -28.47
N MET A 266 59.59 17.54 -27.66
CA MET A 266 59.56 17.73 -26.18
C MET A 266 59.86 19.17 -25.68
N SER A 267 59.29 19.70 -24.60
CA SER A 267 59.01 19.07 -23.32
C SER A 267 58.22 20.02 -22.39
N SER A 268 57.42 19.40 -21.50
CA SER A 268 57.25 19.67 -20.06
C SER A 268 56.73 21.02 -19.56
N LYS A 269 56.07 21.16 -18.40
CA LYS A 269 55.50 20.33 -17.30
C LYS A 269 55.24 21.42 -16.22
N VAL A 270 54.25 21.33 -15.34
CA VAL A 270 54.39 20.85 -13.94
C VAL A 270 53.00 21.06 -13.31
N THR A 271 52.22 20.01 -13.00
CA THR A 271 52.14 19.18 -11.75
C THR A 271 51.87 19.99 -10.47
N ALA A 272 50.90 19.63 -9.64
CA ALA A 272 50.96 18.54 -8.64
C ALA A 272 49.52 18.09 -8.27
N GLU A 273 49.16 16.79 -8.28
CA GLU A 273 49.29 15.76 -7.20
C GLU A 273 48.33 16.00 -6.00
N THR A 274 47.68 15.01 -5.35
CA THR A 274 47.83 13.54 -5.20
C THR A 274 46.54 13.00 -4.53
N SER A 275 45.98 11.82 -4.90
CA SER A 275 46.11 10.47 -4.26
C SER A 275 45.63 10.42 -2.79
N SER A 276 44.91 9.44 -2.23
CA SER A 276 44.58 8.01 -2.44
C SER A 276 43.33 7.72 -1.56
N VAL A 277 42.47 6.71 -1.72
CA VAL A 277 42.59 5.23 -1.75
C VAL A 277 41.29 4.70 -2.35
#